data_AF-A9KTV3-F1
#
_entry.id   AF-A9KTV3-F1
#
_cell.length_a   1.000
_cell.length_b   1.000
_cell.length_c   1.000
_cell.angle_alpha   90.00
_cell.angle_beta   90.00
_cell.angle_gamma   90.00
#
_symmetry.space_group_name_H-M   'P 1'
#
loop_
_entity.id
_entity.type
_entity.pdbx_description
1 polymer ?
#
loop_
_entity_poly.entity_id
_entity_poly.type
_entity_poly.pdbx_seq_one_letter_code
_entity_poly.pdbx_strand_id
1 'polypeptide(L)'
;MLPSVMPMTDNEQVTNTAVTSTEVTSTEMPSAEFACEQTLDASAVFIGLVNPKTPVNVGGIMRASGCYGVDGVFYTGRRYELAARSGAVQYHVDTKDAGERIPLTGVTSLLASIPADTKLICVDLVVGATPLPDFVHPAKAFYVFGPEDGTIGQEIIDKADAVVYVPTVGCMNLAASVNVLLYDRLAKSHREAASLASNISGDELIRQSRDNNNRTRVKVPRAPRKPRHVGASSLESSSLEPSRSDNAIVITAA
;
A
#
# COMPACT_ATOMS: atom_id res chain seq x y z
N MET A 1 22.99 -54.83 56.07
CA MET A 1 23.20 -54.52 57.50
C MET A 1 23.20 -53.01 57.67
N LEU A 2 22.10 -52.45 58.17
CA LEU A 2 22.09 -51.31 59.11
C LEU A 2 22.72 -51.75 60.46
N PRO A 3 22.81 -50.94 61.53
CA PRO A 3 22.83 -49.46 61.72
C PRO A 3 23.87 -49.00 62.79
N SER A 4 23.90 -47.70 63.16
CA SER A 4 23.85 -47.17 64.56
C SER A 4 24.29 -45.68 64.56
N VAL A 5 23.45 -44.63 64.72
CA VAL A 5 22.71 -44.13 65.93
C VAL A 5 23.72 -43.52 66.95
N MET A 6 23.72 -42.28 67.46
CA MET A 6 22.74 -41.18 67.79
C MET A 6 23.55 -39.96 68.39
N PRO A 7 23.02 -38.92 69.12
CA PRO A 7 21.66 -38.35 69.32
C PRO A 7 21.52 -36.78 69.36
N MET A 8 20.24 -36.33 69.33
CA MET A 8 19.52 -35.26 70.10
C MET A 8 20.09 -33.83 70.31
N THR A 9 19.28 -32.79 70.02
CA THR A 9 18.43 -32.04 71.01
C THR A 9 17.53 -30.96 70.37
N ASP A 10 16.25 -31.01 70.72
CA ASP A 10 15.24 -29.99 71.12
C ASP A 10 15.18 -28.55 70.53
N ASN A 11 14.07 -28.31 69.81
CA ASN A 11 12.96 -27.35 70.03
C ASN A 11 13.11 -26.15 71.02
N GLU A 12 12.93 -24.91 70.51
CA GLU A 12 12.33 -23.72 71.18
C GLU A 12 12.14 -22.61 70.10
N GLN A 13 10.92 -22.29 69.65
CA GLN A 13 9.91 -21.31 70.13
C GLN A 13 10.26 -19.79 70.01
N VAL A 14 9.18 -19.03 69.78
CA VAL A 14 8.97 -17.55 69.84
C VAL A 14 9.58 -16.71 68.69
N THR A 15 8.95 -15.71 68.07
CA THR A 15 7.79 -14.83 68.36
C THR A 15 7.13 -14.34 67.05
N ASN A 16 5.82 -14.09 67.11
CA ASN A 16 5.08 -13.22 66.19
C ASN A 16 5.68 -11.81 66.15
N THR A 17 5.72 -11.19 64.97
CA THR A 17 5.63 -9.74 64.85
C THR A 17 4.72 -9.41 63.67
N ALA A 18 3.52 -8.94 64.02
CA ALA A 18 2.63 -8.28 63.09
C ALA A 18 3.23 -6.94 62.67
N VAL A 19 3.23 -6.68 61.36
CA VAL A 19 3.31 -5.31 60.83
C VAL A 19 2.12 -5.13 59.91
N THR A 20 1.11 -4.52 60.53
CA THR A 20 0.10 -3.59 60.02
C THR A 20 0.08 -3.30 58.52
N SER A 21 -1.12 -3.55 57.97
CA SER A 21 -1.70 -2.96 56.77
C SER A 21 -1.33 -1.49 56.58
N THR A 22 -0.84 -1.15 55.40
CA THR A 22 -0.82 0.21 54.87
C THR A 22 -1.55 0.20 53.54
N GLU A 23 -2.39 1.21 53.38
CA GLU A 23 -3.50 1.30 52.45
C GLU A 23 -3.06 1.27 50.99
N VAL A 24 -3.81 0.49 50.20
CA VAL A 24 -3.85 0.56 48.74
C VAL A 24 -4.44 1.92 48.39
N THR A 25 -3.59 2.85 47.98
CA THR A 25 -4.02 4.11 47.38
C THR A 25 -4.40 3.82 45.93
N SER A 26 -5.71 3.71 45.72
CA SER A 26 -6.37 3.68 44.42
C SER A 26 -6.07 4.99 43.69
N THR A 27 -5.07 5.01 42.82
CA THR A 27 -4.97 6.02 41.78
C THR A 27 -5.99 5.69 40.71
N GLU A 28 -7.13 6.38 40.79
CA GLU A 28 -8.12 6.46 39.73
C GLU A 28 -7.44 6.84 38.41
N MET A 29 -7.46 5.92 37.47
CA MET A 29 -7.17 6.20 36.07
C MET A 29 -8.25 7.16 35.56
N PRO A 30 -7.88 8.31 34.97
CA PRO A 30 -8.88 9.23 34.44
C PRO A 30 -9.67 8.55 33.32
N SER A 31 -10.98 8.72 33.44
CA SER A 31 -12.02 8.39 32.49
C SER A 31 -11.54 8.53 31.03
N ALA A 32 -11.63 7.42 30.30
CA ALA A 32 -11.58 7.40 28.85
C ALA A 32 -12.85 8.06 28.26
N GLU A 33 -13.05 9.34 28.54
CA GLU A 33 -13.91 10.23 27.77
C GLU A 33 -13.07 10.87 26.67
N PHE A 34 -12.78 10.07 25.64
CA PHE A 34 -12.62 10.56 24.27
C PHE A 34 -13.16 9.48 23.33
N ALA A 35 -14.45 9.22 23.48
CA ALA A 35 -15.26 8.57 22.46
C ALA A 35 -16.05 9.65 21.71
N CYS A 36 -16.20 9.44 20.40
CA CYS A 36 -16.80 10.32 19.38
C CYS A 36 -15.81 11.36 18.83
N GLU A 37 -15.12 11.07 17.72
CA GLU A 37 -15.77 10.92 16.41
C GLU A 37 -15.02 9.91 15.52
N GLN A 38 -15.39 8.64 15.60
CA GLN A 38 -15.00 7.65 14.60
C GLN A 38 -15.95 7.81 13.41
N THR A 39 -15.50 8.48 12.36
CA THR A 39 -16.15 8.43 11.06
C THR A 39 -16.08 7.00 10.52
N LEU A 40 -17.23 6.34 10.42
CA LEU A 40 -17.36 4.96 9.97
C LEU A 40 -17.03 4.73 8.47
N ASP A 41 -16.57 5.75 7.74
CA ASP A 41 -16.43 5.73 6.27
C ASP A 41 -15.03 6.08 5.74
N ALA A 42 -13.98 6.09 6.58
CA ALA A 42 -12.63 6.34 6.09
C ALA A 42 -12.05 5.11 5.35
N SER A 43 -11.83 5.25 4.04
CA SER A 43 -11.01 4.31 3.25
C SER A 43 -9.59 4.29 3.83
N ALA A 44 -9.00 3.10 3.95
CA ALA A 44 -7.63 2.91 4.41
C ALA A 44 -6.90 1.88 3.53
N VAL A 45 -5.65 2.14 3.19
CA VAL A 45 -4.84 1.32 2.29
C VAL A 45 -3.48 1.08 2.92
N PHE A 46 -3.18 -0.20 3.16
CA PHE A 46 -1.88 -0.65 3.65
C PHE A 46 -1.24 -1.62 2.66
N ILE A 47 0.08 -1.62 2.61
CA ILE A 47 0.87 -2.54 1.79
C ILE A 47 1.72 -3.44 2.69
N GLY A 48 1.70 -4.74 2.44
CA GLY A 48 2.57 -5.73 3.08
C GLY A 48 3.52 -6.36 2.07
N LEU A 49 4.82 -6.36 2.36
CA LEU A 49 5.85 -6.94 1.52
C LEU A 49 6.45 -8.16 2.20
N VAL A 50 6.33 -9.34 1.57
CA VAL A 50 6.92 -10.57 2.10
C VAL A 50 8.42 -10.57 1.77
N ASN A 51 9.26 -10.38 2.80
CA ASN A 51 10.72 -10.48 2.71
C ASN A 51 11.34 -9.77 1.47
N PRO A 52 11.07 -8.49 1.20
CA PRO A 52 11.53 -7.82 -0.02
C PRO A 52 13.06 -7.84 -0.12
N LYS A 53 13.57 -7.98 -1.34
CA LYS A 53 15.00 -8.19 -1.62
C LYS A 53 15.76 -6.89 -1.85
N THR A 54 15.21 -5.99 -2.66
CA THR A 54 16.01 -4.87 -3.21
C THR A 54 15.52 -3.50 -2.71
N PRO A 55 16.43 -2.61 -2.25
CA PRO A 55 16.08 -1.24 -1.88
C PRO A 55 15.43 -0.45 -3.02
N VAL A 56 15.77 -0.76 -4.28
CA VAL A 56 15.18 -0.12 -5.47
C VAL A 56 13.68 -0.39 -5.56
N ASN A 57 13.24 -1.65 -5.40
CA ASN A 57 11.81 -1.97 -5.40
C ASN A 57 11.10 -1.31 -4.22
N VAL A 58 11.68 -1.37 -3.01
CA VAL A 58 11.10 -0.74 -1.83
C VAL A 58 10.97 0.78 -2.02
N GLY A 59 11.99 1.45 -2.55
CA GLY A 59 11.92 2.89 -2.86
C GLY A 59 10.87 3.22 -3.91
N GLY A 60 10.76 2.41 -4.98
CA GLY A 60 9.70 2.55 -5.98
C GLY A 60 8.29 2.36 -5.40
N ILE A 61 8.13 1.44 -4.46
CA ILE A 61 6.88 1.22 -3.72
C ILE A 61 6.56 2.42 -2.83
N MET A 62 7.53 2.94 -2.06
CA MET A 62 7.32 4.12 -1.22
C MET A 62 6.90 5.34 -2.04
N ARG A 63 7.51 5.51 -3.22
CA ARG A 63 7.09 6.55 -4.17
C ARG A 63 5.66 6.35 -4.64
N ALA A 64 5.29 5.13 -5.03
CA ALA A 64 3.91 4.80 -5.42
C ALA A 64 2.93 5.06 -4.27
N SER A 65 3.27 4.65 -3.06
CA SER A 65 2.51 4.88 -1.85
C SER A 65 2.20 6.37 -1.65
N GLY A 66 3.19 7.25 -1.87
CA GLY A 66 3.00 8.70 -1.83
C GLY A 66 2.06 9.22 -2.93
N CYS A 67 2.19 8.69 -4.16
CA CYS A 67 1.33 9.09 -5.28
C CYS A 67 -0.14 8.70 -5.11
N TYR A 68 -0.41 7.56 -4.46
CA TYR A 68 -1.76 6.99 -4.36
C TYR A 68 -2.38 7.08 -2.95
N GLY A 69 -1.71 7.74 -2.00
CA GLY A 69 -2.25 7.98 -0.65
C GLY A 69 -2.36 6.71 0.19
N VAL A 70 -1.31 5.88 0.22
CA VAL A 70 -1.21 4.70 1.10
C VAL A 70 -0.92 5.15 2.54
N ASP A 71 -1.57 4.54 3.52
CA ASP A 71 -1.47 4.89 4.94
C ASP A 71 -0.26 4.26 5.65
N GLY A 72 0.25 3.14 5.14
CA GLY A 72 1.44 2.49 5.69
C GLY A 72 1.96 1.31 4.88
N VAL A 73 3.27 1.08 4.97
CA VAL A 73 3.95 -0.03 4.32
C VAL A 73 4.66 -0.88 5.38
N PHE A 74 4.36 -2.17 5.37
CA PHE A 74 4.93 -3.16 6.27
C PHE A 74 5.78 -4.14 5.48
N TYR A 75 6.87 -4.62 6.08
CA TYR A 75 7.67 -5.67 5.45
C TYR A 75 8.13 -6.71 6.48
N THR A 76 8.27 -7.96 6.04
CA THR A 76 8.89 -9.01 6.86
C THR A 76 10.32 -9.28 6.42
N GLY A 77 11.04 -10.10 7.19
CA GLY A 77 12.37 -10.58 6.81
C GLY A 77 13.47 -9.51 6.92
N ARG A 78 14.67 -9.88 6.47
CA ARG A 78 15.90 -9.09 6.70
C ARG A 78 16.65 -8.73 5.42
N ARG A 79 16.21 -9.22 4.25
CA ARG A 79 16.93 -9.03 2.98
C ARG A 79 17.05 -7.55 2.62
N TYR A 80 15.94 -6.82 2.65
CA TYR A 80 15.91 -5.37 2.46
C TYR A 80 16.90 -4.65 3.39
N GLU A 81 16.81 -4.87 4.70
CA GLU A 81 17.68 -4.17 5.67
C GLU A 81 19.16 -4.46 5.46
N LEU A 82 19.50 -5.72 5.15
CA LEU A 82 20.88 -6.10 4.86
C LEU A 82 21.38 -5.42 3.58
N ALA A 83 20.56 -5.38 2.53
CA ALA A 83 20.90 -4.72 1.27
C ALA A 83 21.03 -3.20 1.43
N ALA A 84 20.13 -2.58 2.18
CA ALA A 84 20.14 -1.14 2.47
C ALA A 84 21.37 -0.72 3.29
N ARG A 85 21.89 -1.59 4.17
CA ARG A 85 23.12 -1.34 4.96
C ARG A 85 24.42 -1.55 4.18
N SER A 86 24.41 -2.37 3.12
CA SER A 86 25.63 -2.83 2.43
C SER A 86 25.87 -2.17 1.07
N GLY A 87 24.85 -1.55 0.47
CA GLY A 87 24.96 -0.85 -0.80
C GLY A 87 25.41 0.61 -0.67
N ALA A 88 26.21 1.07 -1.63
CA ALA A 88 26.41 2.50 -1.89
C ALA A 88 25.03 3.18 -2.07
N VAL A 89 24.92 4.41 -1.55
CA VAL A 89 23.81 5.35 -1.74
C VAL A 89 23.62 5.62 -3.24
N GLN A 90 23.06 4.66 -3.94
CA GLN A 90 22.54 4.84 -5.29
C GLN A 90 21.04 4.74 -5.13
N TYR A 91 20.33 5.50 -5.96
CA TYR A 91 18.87 5.55 -6.00
C TYR A 91 18.27 6.49 -4.96
N HIS A 92 18.62 7.77 -5.08
CA HIS A 92 17.66 8.86 -4.84
C HIS A 92 16.47 8.66 -5.79
N VAL A 93 15.55 7.75 -5.45
CA VAL A 93 14.28 7.61 -6.17
C VAL A 93 13.29 8.72 -5.76
N ASP A 94 13.69 9.58 -4.82
CA ASP A 94 12.86 10.66 -4.32
C ASP A 94 13.52 12.03 -4.56
N THR A 95 12.90 12.82 -5.43
CA THR A 95 13.12 14.26 -5.60
C THR A 95 11.90 15.06 -5.16
N LYS A 96 10.92 14.41 -4.51
CA LYS A 96 9.71 15.06 -4.02
C LYS A 96 9.23 14.34 -2.76
N ASP A 97 9.80 14.71 -1.60
CA ASP A 97 9.40 14.62 -0.16
C ASP A 97 8.07 13.93 0.27
N ALA A 98 7.45 13.12 -0.57
CA ALA A 98 6.17 12.45 -0.36
C ALA A 98 6.39 11.11 0.35
N GLY A 99 7.58 10.51 0.21
CA GLY A 99 8.00 9.35 1.00
C GLY A 99 8.23 9.67 2.49
N GLU A 100 8.42 10.94 2.87
CA GLU A 100 8.77 11.32 4.26
C GLU A 100 7.63 11.13 5.28
N ARG A 101 6.37 10.96 4.83
CA ARG A 101 5.22 10.85 5.75
C ARG A 101 4.64 9.44 5.89
N ILE A 102 4.98 8.50 5.01
CA ILE A 102 4.38 7.17 5.03
C ILE A 102 5.28 6.23 5.85
N PRO A 103 4.76 5.61 6.92
CA PRO A 103 5.56 4.71 7.74
C PRO A 103 5.97 3.47 6.94
N LEU A 104 7.27 3.19 6.91
CA LEU A 104 7.84 1.92 6.46
C LEU A 104 8.28 1.12 7.68
N THR A 105 7.55 0.06 8.03
CA THR A 105 7.73 -0.67 9.29
C THR A 105 8.11 -2.13 9.07
N GLY A 106 9.26 -2.55 9.61
CA GLY A 106 9.64 -3.95 9.68
C GLY A 106 8.83 -4.68 10.75
N VAL A 107 8.20 -5.80 10.39
CA VAL A 107 7.38 -6.62 11.29
C VAL A 107 7.77 -8.10 11.22
N THR A 108 7.48 -8.83 12.28
CA THR A 108 7.72 -10.29 12.31
C THR A 108 6.63 -11.07 11.58
N SER A 109 5.41 -10.54 11.54
CA SER A 109 4.25 -11.17 10.88
C SER A 109 3.33 -10.12 10.28
N LEU A 110 3.12 -10.18 8.97
CA LEU A 110 2.14 -9.33 8.28
C LEU A 110 0.73 -9.58 8.84
N LEU A 111 0.37 -10.85 9.07
CA LEU A 111 -0.95 -11.25 9.58
C LEU A 111 -1.27 -10.62 10.94
N ALA A 112 -0.28 -10.51 11.82
CA ALA A 112 -0.44 -9.87 13.13
C ALA A 112 -0.44 -8.33 13.07
N SER A 113 -0.09 -7.76 11.92
CA SER A 113 0.03 -6.32 11.68
C SER A 113 -1.16 -5.74 10.91
N ILE A 114 -2.15 -6.58 10.55
CA ILE A 114 -3.36 -6.14 9.85
C ILE A 114 -4.20 -5.31 10.83
N PRO A 115 -4.52 -4.04 10.52
CA PRO A 115 -5.38 -3.23 11.36
C PRO A 115 -6.81 -3.80 11.46
N ALA A 116 -7.53 -3.41 12.50
CA ALA A 116 -8.93 -3.81 12.68
C ALA A 116 -9.78 -3.47 11.45
N ASP A 117 -10.78 -4.31 11.17
CA ASP A 117 -11.74 -4.16 10.07
C ASP A 117 -11.12 -3.99 8.67
N THR A 118 -9.89 -4.50 8.47
CA THR A 118 -9.16 -4.39 7.21
C THR A 118 -9.11 -5.73 6.49
N LYS A 119 -9.50 -5.73 5.21
CA LYS A 119 -9.52 -6.94 4.38
C LYS A 119 -8.12 -7.31 3.89
N LEU A 120 -7.73 -8.56 4.07
CA LEU A 120 -6.45 -9.10 3.62
C LEU A 120 -6.56 -9.53 2.16
N ILE A 121 -5.83 -8.84 1.28
CA ILE A 121 -5.84 -9.13 -0.15
C ILE A 121 -4.43 -9.56 -0.59
N CYS A 122 -4.28 -10.82 -0.97
CA CYS A 122 -3.00 -11.31 -1.49
C CYS A 122 -2.89 -11.06 -2.99
N VAL A 123 -1.73 -10.61 -3.45
CA VAL A 123 -1.48 -10.22 -4.83
C VAL A 123 -0.34 -11.04 -5.39
N ASP A 124 -0.68 -12.10 -6.13
CA ASP A 124 0.29 -13.06 -6.65
C ASP A 124 -0.33 -13.92 -7.77
N LEU A 125 0.51 -14.64 -8.53
CA LEU A 125 0.08 -15.56 -9.60
C LEU A 125 -0.35 -16.93 -9.02
N VAL A 126 -1.43 -16.94 -8.25
CA VAL A 126 -2.01 -18.17 -7.66
C VAL A 126 -3.13 -18.71 -8.54
N VAL A 127 -3.18 -20.02 -8.73
CA VAL A 127 -4.27 -20.68 -9.47
C VAL A 127 -5.60 -20.45 -8.76
N GLY A 128 -6.59 -19.92 -9.47
CA GLY A 128 -7.90 -19.55 -8.91
C GLY A 128 -7.99 -18.12 -8.40
N ALA A 129 -6.91 -17.33 -8.48
CA ALA A 129 -6.96 -15.90 -8.15
C ALA A 129 -7.87 -15.13 -9.12
N THR A 130 -8.47 -14.05 -8.63
CA THR A 130 -9.31 -13.14 -9.43
C THR A 130 -8.42 -12.20 -10.25
N PRO A 131 -8.67 -12.00 -11.56
CA PRO A 131 -7.91 -11.02 -12.33
C PRO A 131 -8.18 -9.61 -11.81
N LEU A 132 -7.13 -8.82 -11.63
CA LEU A 132 -7.19 -7.47 -11.06
C LEU A 132 -8.25 -6.57 -11.73
N PRO A 133 -8.41 -6.53 -13.08
CA PRO A 133 -9.47 -5.74 -13.71
C PRO A 133 -10.88 -6.04 -13.20
N ASP A 134 -11.16 -7.29 -12.81
CA ASP A 134 -12.48 -7.74 -12.36
C ASP A 134 -12.66 -7.65 -10.83
N PHE A 135 -11.58 -7.40 -10.10
CA PHE A 135 -11.59 -7.32 -8.65
C PHE A 135 -12.24 -6.02 -8.13
N VAL A 136 -13.07 -6.11 -7.10
CA VAL A 136 -13.66 -4.93 -6.42
C VAL A 136 -12.86 -4.65 -5.16
N HIS A 137 -12.28 -3.45 -5.07
CA HIS A 137 -11.43 -3.08 -3.95
C HIS A 137 -12.27 -2.76 -2.69
N PRO A 138 -11.97 -3.36 -1.53
CA PRO A 138 -12.65 -3.00 -0.28
C PRO A 138 -12.20 -1.63 0.21
N ALA A 139 -13.07 -0.92 0.95
CA ALA A 139 -12.75 0.41 1.50
C ALA A 139 -11.48 0.38 2.37
N LYS A 140 -11.34 -0.62 3.25
CA LYS A 140 -10.13 -0.87 4.05
C LYS A 140 -9.43 -2.13 3.55
N ALA A 141 -8.22 -1.96 3.03
CA ALA A 141 -7.47 -3.05 2.42
C ALA A 141 -6.03 -3.12 2.93
N PHE A 142 -5.55 -4.34 3.19
CA PHE A 142 -4.16 -4.67 3.42
C PHE A 142 -3.69 -5.55 2.27
N TYR A 143 -3.01 -4.96 1.29
CA TYR A 143 -2.53 -5.67 0.11
C TYR A 143 -1.17 -6.32 0.38
N VAL A 144 -1.08 -7.64 0.30
CA VAL A 144 0.18 -8.38 0.49
C VAL A 144 0.76 -8.80 -0.84
N PHE A 145 2.06 -8.55 -1.03
CA PHE A 145 2.83 -8.92 -2.21
C PHE A 145 3.94 -9.90 -1.83
N GLY A 146 4.16 -10.88 -2.72
CA GLY A 146 5.22 -11.88 -2.57
C GLY A 146 6.63 -11.30 -2.76
N PRO A 147 7.67 -12.08 -2.41
CA PRO A 147 9.06 -11.71 -2.68
C PRO A 147 9.34 -11.71 -4.19
N GLU A 148 10.33 -10.93 -4.63
CA GLU A 148 10.71 -10.80 -6.05
C GLU A 148 11.06 -12.12 -6.75
N ASP A 149 11.52 -13.09 -5.98
CA ASP A 149 12.06 -14.38 -6.41
C ASP A 149 11.28 -15.57 -5.80
N GLY A 150 10.01 -15.36 -5.45
CA GLY A 150 9.15 -16.41 -4.93
C GLY A 150 7.67 -16.04 -4.96
N THR A 151 6.89 -16.76 -4.16
CA THR A 151 5.45 -16.57 -4.01
C THR A 151 5.14 -16.25 -2.55
N ILE A 152 3.98 -15.65 -2.29
CA ILE A 152 3.41 -15.56 -0.95
C ILE A 152 3.23 -16.99 -0.40
N GLY A 153 3.60 -17.20 0.87
CA GLY A 153 3.45 -18.49 1.54
C GLY A 153 1.99 -18.88 1.71
N GLN A 154 1.70 -20.19 1.62
CA GLN A 154 0.34 -20.72 1.69
C GLN A 154 -0.37 -20.31 2.99
N GLU A 155 0.38 -20.16 4.09
CA GLU A 155 -0.12 -19.74 5.40
C GLU A 155 -0.74 -18.33 5.41
N ILE A 156 -0.34 -17.46 4.49
CA ILE A 156 -0.93 -16.13 4.30
C ILE A 156 -2.08 -16.22 3.29
N ILE A 157 -1.91 -16.99 2.21
CA ILE A 157 -2.95 -17.23 1.20
C ILE A 157 -4.22 -17.81 1.83
N ASP A 158 -4.09 -18.81 2.70
CA ASP A 158 -5.23 -19.49 3.36
C ASP A 158 -6.06 -18.56 4.25
N LYS A 159 -5.50 -17.42 4.66
CA LYS A 159 -6.17 -16.42 5.50
C LYS A 159 -6.67 -15.21 4.73
N ALA A 160 -6.37 -15.12 3.44
CA ALA A 160 -6.75 -13.99 2.63
C ALA A 160 -8.26 -13.94 2.41
N ASP A 161 -8.84 -12.75 2.51
CA ASP A 161 -10.24 -12.51 2.10
C ASP A 161 -10.39 -12.63 0.57
N ALA A 162 -9.33 -12.29 -0.18
CA ALA A 162 -9.25 -12.53 -1.61
C ALA A 162 -7.81 -12.69 -2.09
N VAL A 163 -7.65 -13.39 -3.20
CA VAL A 163 -6.38 -13.48 -3.94
C VAL A 163 -6.59 -12.91 -5.33
N VAL A 164 -5.71 -12.01 -5.73
CA VAL A 164 -5.82 -11.21 -6.95
C VAL A 164 -4.52 -11.34 -7.74
N TYR A 165 -4.62 -11.32 -9.07
CA TYR A 165 -3.43 -11.35 -9.93
C TYR A 165 -3.50 -10.30 -11.04
N VAL A 166 -2.35 -9.81 -11.48
CA VAL A 166 -2.25 -8.95 -12.66
C VAL A 166 -2.15 -9.83 -13.90
N PRO A 167 -3.08 -9.72 -14.88
CA PRO A 167 -3.13 -10.65 -16.02
C PRO A 167 -2.07 -10.31 -17.09
N THR A 168 -0.80 -10.53 -16.77
CA THR A 168 0.35 -10.36 -17.68
C THR A 168 0.90 -11.69 -18.19
N VAL A 169 1.70 -11.62 -19.24
CA VAL A 169 2.55 -12.75 -19.67
C VAL A 169 3.77 -12.80 -18.74
N GLY A 170 3.73 -13.72 -17.77
CA GLY A 170 4.77 -13.86 -16.75
C GLY A 170 4.60 -12.91 -15.55
N CYS A 171 5.50 -13.03 -14.58
CA CYS A 171 5.51 -12.18 -13.39
C CYS A 171 5.97 -10.75 -13.72
N MET A 172 5.33 -9.77 -13.07
CA MET A 172 5.69 -8.36 -13.16
C MET A 172 6.67 -7.99 -12.02
N ASN A 173 7.52 -6.99 -12.26
CA ASN A 173 8.36 -6.41 -11.21
C ASN A 173 7.53 -6.02 -9.98
N LEU A 174 8.02 -6.31 -8.77
CA LEU A 174 7.31 -6.07 -7.50
C LEU A 174 6.77 -4.63 -7.37
N ALA A 175 7.61 -3.62 -7.60
CA ALA A 175 7.19 -2.22 -7.50
C ALA A 175 6.21 -1.81 -8.61
N ALA A 176 6.38 -2.36 -9.81
CA ALA A 176 5.43 -2.17 -10.91
C ALA A 176 4.06 -2.79 -10.59
N SER A 177 4.02 -3.98 -10.00
CA SER A 177 2.78 -4.65 -9.56
C SER A 177 2.01 -3.81 -8.55
N VAL A 178 2.72 -3.21 -7.58
CA VAL A 178 2.11 -2.28 -6.61
C VAL A 178 1.53 -1.05 -7.30
N ASN A 179 2.27 -0.43 -8.23
CA ASN A 179 1.77 0.70 -9.00
C ASN A 179 0.50 0.37 -9.80
N VAL A 180 0.48 -0.78 -10.48
CA VAL A 180 -0.68 -1.22 -11.27
C VAL A 180 -1.90 -1.44 -10.38
N LEU A 181 -1.73 -2.09 -9.23
CA LEU A 181 -2.82 -2.31 -8.28
C LEU A 181 -3.38 -1.01 -7.71
N LEU A 182 -2.51 -0.09 -7.30
CA LEU A 182 -2.94 1.20 -6.74
C LEU A 182 -3.59 2.08 -7.79
N TYR A 183 -3.08 2.08 -9.03
CA TYR A 183 -3.73 2.76 -10.15
C TYR A 183 -5.10 2.17 -10.47
N ASP A 184 -5.24 0.84 -10.50
CA ASP A 184 -6.52 0.17 -10.76
C ASP A 184 -7.56 0.53 -9.68
N ARG A 185 -7.17 0.52 -8.40
CA ARG A 185 -8.01 0.99 -7.28
C ARG A 185 -8.48 2.44 -7.49
N LEU A 186 -7.56 3.35 -7.80
CA LEU A 186 -7.85 4.77 -8.03
C LEU A 186 -8.76 4.97 -9.26
N ALA A 187 -8.49 4.25 -10.35
CA ALA A 187 -9.28 4.35 -11.57
C ALA A 187 -10.71 3.83 -11.39
N LYS A 188 -10.90 2.79 -10.55
CA LYS A 188 -12.22 2.28 -10.19
C LYS A 188 -12.96 3.25 -9.26
N SER A 189 -12.30 3.80 -8.24
CA SER A 189 -12.92 4.80 -7.36
C SER A 189 -13.32 6.08 -8.11
N HIS A 190 -12.51 6.53 -9.10
CA HIS A 190 -12.89 7.64 -9.97
C HIS A 190 -14.13 7.34 -10.82
N ARG A 191 -14.28 6.13 -11.34
CA ARG A 191 -15.47 5.73 -12.11
C ARG A 191 -16.72 5.70 -11.23
N GLU A 192 -16.60 5.20 -10.01
CA GLU A 192 -17.67 5.20 -9.03
C GLU A 192 -18.03 6.62 -8.58
N ALA A 193 -17.07 7.46 -8.23
CA ALA A 193 -17.31 8.83 -7.81
C ALA A 193 -17.71 9.77 -8.94
N ALA A 194 -17.36 9.50 -10.20
CA ALA A 194 -17.92 10.21 -11.35
C ALA A 194 -19.44 10.02 -11.46
N SER A 195 -19.98 8.92 -10.89
CA SER A 195 -21.42 8.75 -10.74
C SER A 195 -22.01 9.53 -9.56
N LEU A 196 -21.16 10.05 -8.66
CA LEU A 196 -21.53 10.72 -7.41
C LEU A 196 -20.70 12.01 -7.20
N ALA A 197 -20.97 13.05 -8.01
CA ALA A 197 -20.63 14.49 -7.98
C ALA A 197 -19.46 15.10 -7.16
N SER A 198 -18.58 14.36 -6.49
CA SER A 198 -17.61 14.89 -5.53
C SER A 198 -16.26 14.18 -5.66
N ASN A 199 -15.35 14.77 -6.41
CA ASN A 199 -13.90 14.53 -6.35
C ASN A 199 -13.13 15.71 -6.95
N ILE A 200 -12.01 16.08 -6.31
CA ILE A 200 -11.04 17.02 -6.89
C ILE A 200 -10.40 16.32 -8.09
N SER A 201 -10.69 16.80 -9.30
CA SER A 201 -10.21 16.21 -10.55
C SER A 201 -9.92 17.28 -11.59
N GLY A 202 -9.28 16.89 -12.70
CA GLY A 202 -8.94 17.81 -13.79
C GLY A 202 -7.86 18.81 -13.40
N ASP A 203 -8.00 20.04 -13.90
CA ASP A 203 -6.99 21.08 -13.78
C ASP A 203 -6.60 21.44 -12.34
N GLU A 204 -7.52 21.28 -11.38
CA GLU A 204 -7.25 21.65 -9.98
C GLU A 204 -6.21 20.72 -9.35
N LEU A 205 -6.40 19.40 -9.49
CA LEU A 205 -5.43 18.41 -9.05
C LEU A 205 -4.07 18.62 -9.75
N ILE A 206 -4.10 18.89 -11.06
CA ILE A 206 -2.88 19.14 -11.84
C ILE A 206 -2.11 20.34 -11.27
N ARG A 207 -2.78 21.43 -10.91
CA ARG A 207 -2.12 22.63 -10.36
C ARG A 207 -1.52 22.37 -8.99
N GLN A 208 -2.15 21.54 -8.16
CA GLN A 208 -1.67 21.16 -6.84
C GLN A 208 -0.47 20.20 -6.91
N SER A 209 -0.47 19.26 -7.86
CA SER A 209 0.55 18.19 -7.91
C SER A 209 1.71 18.44 -8.87
N ARG A 210 1.53 19.28 -9.90
CA ARG A 210 2.58 19.50 -10.91
C ARG A 210 3.82 20.14 -10.27
N ASP A 211 4.96 19.86 -10.88
CA ASP A 211 6.19 20.57 -10.57
C ASP A 211 6.02 22.09 -10.73
N ASN A 212 6.61 22.88 -9.82
CA ASN A 212 6.60 24.34 -9.89
C ASN A 212 7.21 24.87 -11.21
N ASN A 213 8.10 24.10 -11.83
CA ASN A 213 8.70 24.42 -13.13
C ASN A 213 7.83 24.00 -14.33
N ASN A 214 6.80 23.16 -14.13
CA ASN A 214 5.95 22.68 -15.22
C ASN A 214 4.86 23.71 -15.56
N ARG A 215 5.03 24.41 -16.70
CA ARG A 215 4.08 25.40 -17.23
C ARG A 215 3.29 24.92 -18.46
N THR A 216 3.39 23.63 -18.79
CA THR A 216 2.79 23.03 -20.00
C THR A 216 1.25 23.07 -19.93
N ARG A 217 0.60 23.22 -21.09
CA ARG A 217 -0.87 23.26 -21.22
C ARG A 217 -1.31 22.47 -22.46
N VAL A 218 -2.47 21.82 -22.39
CA VAL A 218 -3.09 21.14 -23.53
C VAL A 218 -3.53 22.20 -24.56
N LYS A 219 -3.20 21.98 -25.84
CA LYS A 219 -3.69 22.83 -26.94
C LYS A 219 -5.19 22.61 -27.10
N VAL A 220 -5.99 23.65 -26.92
CA VAL A 220 -7.43 23.59 -27.24
C VAL A 220 -7.57 23.38 -28.76
N PRO A 221 -8.25 22.32 -29.22
CA PRO A 221 -8.49 22.12 -30.64
C PRO A 221 -9.18 23.37 -31.22
N ARG A 222 -8.59 23.98 -32.26
CA ARG A 222 -9.26 25.07 -32.96
C ARG A 222 -10.47 24.49 -33.68
N ALA A 223 -11.64 25.10 -33.49
CA ALA A 223 -12.83 24.74 -34.26
C ALA A 223 -12.49 24.76 -35.77
N PRO A 224 -12.97 23.79 -36.56
CA PRO A 224 -12.71 23.75 -37.99
C PRO A 224 -13.17 25.06 -38.61
N ARG A 225 -12.26 25.74 -39.33
CA ARG A 225 -12.60 26.95 -40.07
C ARG A 225 -13.71 26.59 -41.05
N LYS A 226 -14.84 27.30 -41.02
CA LYS A 226 -15.89 27.15 -42.04
C LYS A 226 -15.23 27.22 -43.41
N PRO A 227 -15.52 26.27 -44.31
CA PRO A 227 -14.97 26.32 -45.66
C PRO A 227 -15.37 27.68 -46.26
N ARG A 228 -14.37 28.43 -46.73
CA ARG A 228 -14.64 29.55 -47.64
C ARG A 228 -15.44 28.96 -48.79
N HIS A 229 -16.58 29.54 -49.13
CA HIS A 229 -17.35 29.16 -50.31
C HIS A 229 -16.41 29.18 -51.53
N VAL A 230 -15.94 28.01 -51.92
CA VAL A 230 -15.34 27.79 -53.24
C VAL A 230 -16.46 27.18 -54.07
N GLY A 231 -16.77 27.85 -55.18
CA GLY A 231 -17.82 27.44 -56.10
C GLY A 231 -17.66 26.00 -56.54
N ALA A 232 -18.79 25.36 -56.78
CA ALA A 232 -18.88 23.97 -57.18
C ALA A 232 -18.05 23.70 -58.46
N SER A 233 -17.12 22.76 -58.38
CA SER A 233 -16.69 21.97 -59.53
C SER A 233 -16.40 20.54 -59.09
N SER A 234 -17.25 19.67 -59.59
CA SER A 234 -17.30 18.22 -59.71
C SER A 234 -15.98 17.41 -59.68
N LEU A 235 -16.11 16.18 -59.13
CA LEU A 235 -15.33 14.94 -59.38
C LEU A 235 -13.90 14.96 -58.77
N GLU A 236 -13.39 13.95 -58.06
CA GLU A 236 -13.51 12.50 -58.21
C GLU A 236 -13.12 11.80 -56.88
N SER A 237 -13.64 10.59 -56.67
CA SER A 237 -13.37 9.72 -55.52
C SER A 237 -12.06 8.94 -55.70
N SER A 238 -11.13 9.03 -54.75
CA SER A 238 -10.05 8.04 -54.60
C SER A 238 -9.83 7.69 -53.13
N SER A 239 -10.02 6.42 -52.82
CA SER A 239 -9.79 5.76 -51.54
C SER A 239 -8.33 5.94 -51.07
N LEU A 240 -8.14 6.40 -49.84
CA LEU A 240 -6.88 6.25 -49.11
C LEU A 240 -7.15 5.57 -47.76
N GLU A 241 -6.47 4.45 -47.57
CA GLU A 241 -6.30 3.66 -46.35
C GLU A 241 -5.97 4.54 -45.12
N PRO A 242 -6.48 4.24 -43.91
CA PRO A 242 -6.01 4.90 -42.71
C PRO A 242 -4.65 4.33 -42.30
N SER A 243 -3.61 5.14 -42.46
CA SER A 243 -2.29 4.93 -41.89
C SER A 243 -2.38 4.78 -40.36
N ARG A 244 -1.81 3.69 -39.84
CA ARG A 244 -1.41 3.50 -38.44
C ARG A 244 -0.75 4.78 -37.92
N SER A 245 -1.38 5.44 -36.95
CA SER A 245 -0.69 6.36 -36.06
C SER A 245 -0.39 5.63 -34.76
N ASP A 246 0.87 5.25 -34.60
CA ASP A 246 1.47 4.94 -33.31
C ASP A 246 1.36 6.20 -32.43
N ASN A 247 0.28 6.31 -31.67
CA ASN A 247 0.23 7.21 -30.54
C ASN A 247 0.95 6.50 -29.38
N ALA A 248 2.28 6.52 -29.43
CA ALA A 248 3.08 6.38 -28.24
C ALA A 248 2.67 7.50 -27.28
N ILE A 249 1.82 7.17 -26.31
CA ILE A 249 1.63 7.99 -25.12
C ILE A 249 2.97 7.92 -24.40
N VAL A 250 3.83 8.89 -24.66
CA VAL A 250 5.01 9.15 -23.84
C VAL A 250 4.48 9.67 -22.52
N ILE A 251 4.28 8.77 -21.56
CA ILE A 251 4.14 9.14 -20.16
C ILE A 251 5.52 9.62 -19.73
N THR A 252 5.74 10.94 -19.74
CA THR A 252 6.90 11.52 -19.06
C THR A 252 6.59 11.47 -17.57
N ALA A 253 7.06 10.41 -16.90
CA ALA A 253 7.19 10.41 -15.45
C ALA A 253 8.25 11.47 -15.09
N ALA A 254 7.88 12.43 -14.23
CA ALA A 254 8.83 13.39 -13.66
C ALA A 254 9.84 12.70 -12.74
#